data_AF-A0AAW5JCV4-F1
#
_entry.id   AF-A0AAW5JCV4-F1
#
_cell.length_a   1.000
_cell.length_b   1.000
_cell.length_c   1.000
_cell.angle_alpha   90.00
_cell.angle_beta   90.00
_cell.angle_gamma   90.00
#
_symmetry.space_group_name_H-M   'P 1'
#
loop_
_entity.id
_entity.type
_entity.pdbx_description
1 polymer ?
#
loop_
_entity_poly.entity_id
_entity_poly.type
_entity_poly.pdbx_seq_one_letter_code
_entity_poly.pdbx_strand_id
1 'polypeptide(L)' 'MSTSLSRLLTLQAVRNLTSLKRDAKRLQKKSQQVFGTEHSLAVCQQAMAVSRGFTSLASLDALSDRLG' A
#
# COMPACT_ATOMS: atom_id res chain seq x y z
N MET A 1 15.04 -13.49 -25.43
CA MET A 1 14.71 -12.29 -24.63
C MET A 1 14.07 -12.74 -23.30
N SER A 2 14.89 -13.20 -22.34
CA SER A 2 14.44 -13.40 -20.96
C SER A 2 14.79 -12.12 -20.20
N THR A 3 13.91 -11.12 -20.24
CA THR A 3 13.91 -10.14 -19.16
C THR A 3 13.64 -10.95 -17.90
N SER A 4 14.66 -11.07 -17.05
CA SER A 4 14.66 -11.96 -15.91
C SER A 4 13.36 -11.81 -15.11
N LEU A 5 12.63 -12.91 -14.88
CA LEU A 5 11.34 -12.94 -14.19
C LEU A 5 11.36 -12.14 -12.88
N SER A 6 12.50 -12.12 -12.19
CA SER A 6 12.75 -11.26 -11.03
C SER A 6 12.46 -9.79 -11.30
N ARG A 7 12.93 -9.21 -12.41
CA ARG A 7 12.68 -7.81 -12.78
C ARG A 7 11.19 -7.54 -13.03
N LEU A 8 10.48 -8.46 -13.69
CA LEU A 8 9.04 -8.32 -13.93
C LEU A 8 8.26 -8.39 -12.62
N LEU A 9 8.62 -9.29 -11.71
CA LEU A 9 8.03 -9.40 -10.39
C LEU A 9 8.29 -8.15 -9.53
N THR A 10 9.51 -7.60 -9.57
CA THR A 10 9.84 -6.34 -8.87
C THR A 10 9.02 -5.19 -9.42
N LEU A 11 8.92 -5.03 -10.74
CA LEU A 11 8.10 -3.98 -11.36
C LEU A 11 6.62 -4.11 -10.99
N GLN A 12 6.10 -5.34 -10.93
CA GLN A 12 4.72 -5.58 -10.51
C GLN A 12 4.53 -5.26 -9.02
N ALA A 13 5.50 -5.59 -8.17
CA ALA A 13 5.48 -5.25 -6.74
C ALA A 13 5.45 -3.72 -6.54
N VAL A 14 6.29 -2.97 -7.25
CA VAL A 14 6.29 -1.49 -7.21
C VAL A 14 4.94 -0.95 -7.65
N ARG A 15 4.38 -1.43 -8.78
CA ARG A 15 3.05 -1.02 -9.25
C ARG A 15 1.96 -1.29 -8.22
N ASN A 16 1.97 -2.46 -7.60
CA ASN A 16 1.01 -2.82 -6.56
C ASN A 16 1.13 -1.89 -5.34
N LEU A 17 2.35 -1.54 -4.94
CA LEU A 17 2.61 -0.64 -3.82
C LEU A 17 2.12 0.78 -4.11
N THR A 18 2.33 1.30 -5.33
CA THR A 18 1.77 2.60 -5.73
C THR A 18 0.24 2.59 -5.80
N SER A 19 -0.37 1.48 -6.21
CA SER A 19 -1.83 1.34 -6.16
C SER A 19 -2.34 1.39 -4.73
N LEU A 20 -1.67 0.69 -3.82
CA LEU A 20 -2.03 0.63 -2.41
C LEU A 20 -1.95 2.01 -1.73
N LYS A 21 -0.91 2.81 -2.01
CA LYS A 21 -0.81 4.20 -1.53
C LYS A 21 -1.97 5.07 -2.05
N ARG A 22 -2.42 4.86 -3.30
CA ARG A 22 -3.57 5.57 -3.88
C ARG A 22 -4.89 5.11 -3.24
N ASP A 23 -5.04 3.83 -2.99
CA ASP A 23 -6.23 3.27 -2.35
C ASP A 23 -6.35 3.76 -0.90
N ALA A 24 -5.25 3.87 -0.16
CA ALA A 24 -5.24 4.49 1.17
C ALA A 24 -5.73 5.96 1.14
N LYS A 25 -5.31 6.75 0.14
CA LYS A 25 -5.81 8.13 -0.06
C LYS A 25 -7.30 8.15 -0.41
N ARG A 26 -7.78 7.21 -1.23
CA ARG A 26 -9.20 7.09 -1.57
C ARG A 26 -10.03 6.71 -0.35
N LEU A 27 -9.52 5.81 0.48
CA LEU A 27 -10.12 5.41 1.74
C LEU A 27 -10.19 6.59 2.72
N GLN A 28 -9.11 7.38 2.83
CA GLN A 28 -9.11 8.60 3.64
C GLN A 28 -10.21 9.57 3.22
N LYS A 29 -10.37 9.82 1.91
CA LYS A 29 -11.43 10.70 1.38
C LYS A 29 -12.84 10.20 1.67
N LYS A 30 -13.02 8.88 1.81
CA LYS A 30 -14.29 8.25 2.15
C LYS A 30 -14.36 7.82 3.62
N SER A 31 -13.41 8.24 4.45
CA SER A 31 -13.28 7.72 5.82
C SER A 31 -14.52 7.98 6.65
N GLN A 32 -15.09 9.18 6.56
CA GLN A 32 -16.36 9.53 7.19
C GLN A 32 -17.51 8.61 6.77
N GLN A 33 -17.57 8.20 5.50
CA GLN A 33 -18.62 7.32 4.97
C GLN A 33 -18.41 5.85 5.38
N VAL A 34 -17.16 5.39 5.43
CA VAL A 34 -16.83 3.97 5.67
C VAL A 34 -16.76 3.66 7.16
N PHE A 35 -16.18 4.58 7.95
CA PHE A 35 -15.91 4.38 9.36
C PHE A 35 -16.83 5.21 10.27
N GLY A 36 -17.64 6.12 9.71
CA GLY A 36 -18.46 7.05 10.48
C GLY A 36 -17.68 8.22 11.08
N THR A 37 -16.35 8.22 10.93
CA THR A 37 -15.44 9.24 11.46
C THR A 37 -14.32 9.54 10.48
N GLU A 38 -13.85 10.78 10.47
CA GLU A 38 -12.66 11.16 9.70
C GLU A 38 -11.41 10.53 10.31
N HIS A 39 -10.67 9.80 9.49
CA HIS A 39 -9.40 9.20 9.90
C HIS A 39 -8.24 9.85 9.16
N SER A 40 -7.12 9.97 9.87
CA SER A 40 -5.88 10.45 9.29
C SER A 40 -5.36 9.48 8.21
N LEU A 41 -4.55 10.00 7.31
CA LEU A 41 -3.91 9.21 6.24
C LEU A 41 -3.15 8.01 6.83
N ALA A 42 -2.41 8.21 7.93
CA ALA A 42 -1.61 7.17 8.57
C ALA A 42 -2.46 5.96 9.02
N VAL A 43 -3.63 6.21 9.60
CA VAL A 43 -4.56 5.15 10.01
C VAL A 43 -5.11 4.41 8.79
N CYS A 44 -5.46 5.13 7.73
CA CYS A 44 -5.94 4.51 6.49
C CYS A 44 -4.84 3.68 5.80
N GLN A 45 -3.59 4.14 5.84
CA GLN A 45 -2.43 3.40 5.31
C GLN A 45 -2.16 2.14 6.13
N GLN A 46 -2.21 2.23 7.46
CA GLN A 46 -2.11 1.09 8.35
C GLN A 46 -3.22 0.06 8.09
N ALA A 47 -4.47 0.50 7.97
CA ALA A 47 -5.61 -0.37 7.67
C ALA A 47 -5.44 -1.09 6.33
N MET A 48 -4.97 -0.37 5.29
CA MET A 48 -4.68 -0.95 3.98
C MET A 48 -3.51 -1.94 4.02
N ALA A 49 -2.47 -1.67 4.81
CA ALA A 49 -1.34 -2.58 4.98
C ALA A 49 -1.79 -3.89 5.65
N VAL A 50 -2.55 -3.79 6.76
CA VAL A 50 -3.10 -4.96 7.46
C VAL A 50 -4.05 -5.75 6.57
N SER A 51 -4.95 -5.08 5.84
CA SER A 51 -5.86 -5.73 4.89
C SER A 51 -5.13 -6.51 3.78
N ARG A 52 -3.88 -6.16 3.48
CA ARG A 52 -3.05 -6.80 2.46
C ARG A 52 -2.07 -7.83 3.03
N GLY A 53 -2.22 -8.17 4.31
CA GLY A 53 -1.45 -9.21 4.98
C GLY A 53 -0.13 -8.74 5.61
N PHE A 54 0.13 -7.43 5.63
CA PHE A 54 1.29 -6.88 6.34
C PHE A 54 1.01 -6.75 7.83
N THR A 55 2.03 -6.92 8.67
CA THR A 55 1.91 -6.79 10.12
C THR A 55 1.75 -5.33 10.55
N SER A 56 2.34 -4.40 9.81
CA SER A 56 2.29 -2.96 10.08
C SER A 56 2.60 -2.11 8.85
N LEU A 57 2.25 -0.83 8.90
CA LEU A 57 2.68 0.17 7.92
C LEU A 57 4.20 0.24 7.80
N ALA A 58 4.92 0.14 8.92
CA ALA A 58 6.39 0.12 8.91
C ALA A 58 6.96 -1.05 8.10
N SER A 59 6.34 -2.23 8.15
CA SER A 59 6.77 -3.38 7.34
C SER A 59 6.54 -3.15 5.84
N LEU A 60 5.47 -2.44 5.48
CA LEU A 60 5.18 -2.03 4.11
C LEU A 60 6.16 -0.95 3.64
N ASP A 61 6.50 0.02 4.48
CA ASP A 61 7.45 1.09 4.16
C ASP A 61 8.87 0.55 3.98
N ALA A 62 9.33 -0.35 4.86
CA ALA A 62 10.60 -1.03 4.70
C ALA A 62 10.68 -1.85 3.40
N LEU A 63 9.55 -2.41 2.94
CA LEU A 63 9.45 -3.10 1.65
C LEU A 63 9.44 -2.09 0.48
N SER A 64 8.76 -0.95 0.63
CA SER A 64 8.80 0.15 -0.34
C SER A 64 10.23 0.63 -0.57
N ASP A 65 10.98 0.85 0.50
CA ASP A 65 12.36 1.36 0.44
C ASP A 65 13.32 0.37 -0.22
N ARG A 66 13.08 -0.94 -0.05
CA ARG A 66 13.86 -2.00 -0.70
C ARG A 66 13.53 -2.15 -2.19
N LEU A 67 12.33 -1.75 -2.62
CA LEU A 67 11.86 -1.93 -3.99
C LEU A 67 12.21 -0.75 -4.90
N GLY A 68 12.41 0.45 -4.35
CA GLY A 68 12.84 1.64 -5.10
C GLY A 68 11.72 2.32 -5.86
#